data_AF-A0A9D4XHS6-F1
#
_entry.id   AF-A0A9D4XHS6-F1
#
_cell.length_a   1.000
_cell.length_b   1.000
_cell.length_c   1.000
_cell.angle_alpha   90.00
_cell.angle_beta   90.00
_cell.angle_gamma   90.00
#
_symmetry.space_group_name_H-M   'P 1'
#
loop_
_entity.id
_entity.type
_entity.pdbx_description
1 polymer ?
#
loop_
_entity_poly.entity_id
_entity_poly.type
_entity_poly.pdbx_seq_one_letter_code
_entity_poly.pdbx_strand_id
1 'polypeptide(L)'
;MGLTSRTLEITVISGENIHVTEDAYVVVRGESLDCYTTKTVKDNKSSFLSWDEMFLLDMPLHARSITFEVQCKRFKSVRPIGVARIAVADFLSGIESENCMQVLSYRLRDWEGKKNGVIHFGVRVVVPEKISVTVAEKETVVNGKNYSDRLTGMDFGGKNSNGVVVGIPFWWNYPNII
;
A
#
# COMPACT_ATOMS: atom_id res chain seq x y z
N MET A 1 -6.85 5.63 20.86
CA MET A 1 -6.64 4.57 19.86
C MET A 1 -5.60 5.06 18.88
N GLY A 2 -4.47 4.37 18.71
CA GLY A 2 -3.43 4.78 17.76
C GLY A 2 -3.89 4.59 16.32
N LEU A 3 -3.38 5.39 15.39
CA LEU A 3 -3.50 5.13 13.95
C LEU A 3 -2.85 3.77 13.66
N THR A 4 -3.56 2.88 12.98
CA THR A 4 -3.03 1.55 12.57
C THR A 4 -2.62 1.53 11.10
N SER A 5 -3.12 2.47 10.31
CA SER A 5 -2.83 2.67 8.89
C SER A 5 -2.69 4.15 8.56
N ARG A 6 -2.13 4.42 7.38
CA ARG A 6 -2.07 5.72 6.72
C ARG A 6 -2.57 5.57 5.29
N THR A 7 -3.31 6.56 4.81
CA THR A 7 -3.78 6.58 3.42
C THR A 7 -2.78 7.35 2.58
N LEU A 8 -2.30 6.71 1.52
CA LEU A 8 -1.44 7.34 0.52
C LEU A 8 -2.28 7.57 -0.72
N GLU A 9 -2.18 8.76 -1.30
CA GLU A 9 -2.60 8.92 -2.69
C GLU A 9 -1.40 8.71 -3.59
N ILE A 10 -1.56 7.82 -4.57
CA ILE A 10 -0.55 7.47 -5.54
C ILE A 10 -1.11 7.75 -6.93
N THR A 11 -0.31 8.44 -7.74
CA THR A 11 -0.61 8.71 -9.15
C THR A 11 0.42 7.99 -10.00
N VAL A 12 0.00 6.99 -10.79
CA VAL A 12 0.86 6.34 -11.78
C VAL A 12 0.84 7.20 -13.04
N ILE A 13 1.94 7.88 -13.31
CA ILE A 13 2.04 8.90 -14.37
C ILE A 13 2.36 8.19 -15.68
N SER A 14 3.56 7.62 -15.78
CA SER A 14 4.09 7.06 -17.03
C SER A 14 5.16 6.00 -16.79
N GLY A 15 5.52 5.29 -17.85
CA GLY A 15 6.58 4.30 -17.89
C GLY A 15 7.46 4.51 -19.12
N GLU A 16 8.76 4.60 -18.91
CA GLU A 16 9.78 4.84 -19.93
C GLU A 16 10.63 3.60 -20.19
N ASN A 17 11.02 3.42 -21.45
CA ASN A 17 11.87 2.33 -21.93
C ASN A 17 11.37 0.93 -21.51
N ILE A 18 10.04 0.76 -21.44
CA ILE A 18 9.41 -0.53 -21.15
C ILE A 18 9.11 -1.19 -22.50
N HIS A 19 9.81 -2.29 -22.78
CA HIS A 19 9.59 -3.04 -24.01
C HIS A 19 8.38 -3.97 -23.84
N VAL A 20 7.22 -3.49 -24.27
CA VAL A 20 5.98 -4.29 -24.31
C VAL A 20 5.57 -4.49 -25.76
N THR A 21 5.05 -5.67 -26.08
CA THR A 21 4.57 -5.98 -27.43
C THR A 21 3.05 -5.87 -27.56
N GLU A 22 2.36 -5.76 -26.43
CA GLU A 22 0.91 -5.81 -26.30
C GLU A 22 0.46 -4.85 -25.19
N ASP A 23 -0.81 -4.95 -24.84
CA ASP A 23 -1.50 -4.28 -23.75
C ASP A 23 -0.74 -4.37 -22.39
N ALA A 24 -0.47 -3.21 -21.78
CA ALA A 24 0.27 -3.07 -20.53
C ALA A 24 -0.55 -2.37 -19.44
N TYR A 25 -0.43 -2.84 -18.20
CA TYR A 25 -1.03 -2.19 -17.03
C TYR A 25 -0.09 -2.30 -15.82
N VAL A 26 -0.31 -1.46 -14.82
CA VAL A 26 0.46 -1.45 -13.58
C VAL A 26 -0.41 -1.96 -12.45
N VAL A 27 0.14 -2.87 -11.66
CA VAL A 27 -0.42 -3.33 -10.41
C VAL A 27 0.41 -2.74 -9.28
N VAL A 28 -0.23 -1.98 -8.40
CA VAL A 28 0.40 -1.42 -7.21
C VAL A 28 -0.06 -2.21 -6.00
N ARG A 29 0.91 -2.77 -5.28
CA ARG A 29 0.69 -3.61 -4.10
C ARG A 29 1.32 -2.95 -2.89
N GLY A 30 0.50 -2.65 -1.89
CA GLY A 30 1.00 -2.42 -0.54
C GLY A 30 1.43 -3.75 0.10
N GLU A 31 2.09 -3.68 1.26
CA GLU A 31 2.23 -4.85 2.15
C GLU A 31 0.88 -5.23 2.83
N SER A 32 -0.23 -4.61 2.43
CA SER A 32 -1.60 -5.00 2.74
C SER A 32 -2.15 -5.98 1.69
N LEU A 33 -3.37 -6.48 1.92
CA LEU A 33 -4.10 -7.29 0.94
C LEU A 33 -4.64 -6.45 -0.24
N ASP A 34 -4.57 -5.12 -0.13
CA ASP A 34 -5.10 -4.21 -1.13
C ASP A 34 -4.13 -4.05 -2.29
N CYS A 35 -4.63 -4.32 -3.49
CA CYS A 35 -3.93 -4.08 -4.74
C CYS A 35 -4.75 -3.17 -5.64
N TYR A 36 -4.10 -2.16 -6.19
CA TYR A 36 -4.68 -1.32 -7.21
C TYR A 36 -4.17 -1.75 -8.58
N THR A 37 -5.05 -1.77 -9.58
CA THR A 37 -4.69 -2.09 -10.96
C THR A 37 -5.13 -0.95 -11.86
N THR A 38 -4.19 -0.41 -12.63
CA THR A 38 -4.50 0.67 -13.58
C THR A 38 -5.25 0.13 -14.79
N LYS A 39 -5.84 1.04 -15.58
CA LYS A 39 -6.30 0.71 -16.93
C LYS A 39 -5.16 0.18 -17.79
N THR A 40 -5.57 -0.63 -18.75
CA THR A 40 -4.70 -1.21 -19.75
C THR A 40 -4.45 -0.20 -20.87
N VAL A 41 -3.17 0.06 -21.15
CA VAL A 41 -2.72 0.96 -22.21
C VAL A 41 -2.13 0.11 -23.34
N LYS A 42 -2.58 0.39 -24.57
CA LYS A 42 -2.05 -0.23 -25.78
C LYS A 42 -0.70 0.37 -26.12
N ASP A 43 0.28 -0.48 -26.42
CA ASP A 43 1.54 -0.01 -26.99
C ASP A 43 1.31 0.54 -28.40
N ASN A 44 1.69 1.79 -28.61
CA ASN A 44 1.67 2.48 -29.91
C ASN A 44 3.03 2.39 -30.63
N LYS A 45 3.83 1.34 -30.35
CA LYS A 45 5.24 1.18 -30.77
C LYS A 45 6.18 2.24 -30.20
N SER A 46 5.73 2.97 -29.17
CA SER A 46 6.55 3.94 -28.45
C SER A 46 6.98 3.29 -27.15
N SER A 47 8.27 3.39 -26.81
CA SER A 47 8.80 2.92 -25.53
C SER A 47 8.36 3.78 -24.34
N PHE A 48 7.22 4.46 -24.46
CA PHE A 48 6.61 5.36 -23.50
C PHE A 48 5.15 4.94 -23.32
N LEU A 49 4.77 4.67 -22.08
CA LEU A 49 3.41 4.32 -21.68
C LEU A 49 2.91 5.42 -20.74
N SER A 50 1.71 5.93 -20.98
CA SER A 50 1.07 6.92 -20.10
C SER A 50 -0.19 6.32 -19.52
N TRP A 51 -0.26 6.22 -18.19
CA TRP A 51 -1.46 5.77 -17.49
C TRP A 51 -2.24 6.95 -16.93
N ASP A 52 -1.53 7.89 -16.28
CA ASP A 52 -2.09 9.07 -15.62
C ASP A 52 -3.30 8.76 -14.73
N GLU A 53 -3.14 7.75 -13.86
CA GLU A 53 -4.20 7.27 -12.98
C GLU A 53 -3.86 7.50 -11.52
N MET A 54 -4.83 8.07 -10.80
CA MET A 54 -4.72 8.40 -9.38
C MET A 54 -5.62 7.50 -8.54
N PHE A 55 -5.10 7.02 -7.41
CA PHE A 55 -5.85 6.18 -6.48
C PHE A 55 -5.38 6.35 -5.04
N LEU A 56 -6.22 5.91 -4.11
CA LEU A 56 -5.93 5.86 -2.69
C LEU A 56 -5.53 4.44 -2.30
N LEU A 57 -4.41 4.33 -1.58
CA LEU A 57 -3.88 3.09 -1.05
C LEU A 57 -3.79 3.21 0.47
N ASP A 58 -4.56 2.38 1.16
CA ASP A 58 -4.46 2.25 2.61
C ASP A 58 -3.29 1.34 2.96
N MET A 59 -2.29 1.92 3.61
CA MET A 59 -1.06 1.24 3.96
C MET A 59 -0.94 1.12 5.49
N PRO A 60 -0.72 -0.08 6.04
CA PRO A 60 -0.46 -0.24 7.46
C PRO A 60 0.78 0.55 7.89
N LEU A 61 0.82 1.07 9.12
CA LEU A 61 2.00 1.81 9.58
C LEU A 61 3.27 0.94 9.67
N HIS A 62 3.11 -0.37 9.84
CA HIS A 62 4.21 -1.33 9.88
C HIS A 62 4.75 -1.71 8.49
N ALA A 63 4.05 -1.34 7.41
CA ALA A 63 4.49 -1.65 6.07
C ALA A 63 5.76 -0.88 5.71
N ARG A 64 6.72 -1.56 5.07
CA ARG A 64 8.05 -1.02 4.77
C ARG A 64 8.26 -0.69 3.30
N SER A 65 7.49 -1.29 2.41
CA SER A 65 7.65 -1.13 0.97
C SER A 65 6.32 -1.14 0.23
N ILE A 66 6.33 -0.51 -0.95
CA ILE A 66 5.27 -0.60 -1.95
C ILE A 66 5.88 -1.21 -3.20
N THR A 67 5.15 -2.12 -3.83
CA THR A 67 5.59 -2.81 -5.03
C THR A 67 4.76 -2.35 -6.23
N PHE A 68 5.42 -1.90 -7.28
CA PHE A 68 4.83 -1.58 -8.57
C PHE A 68 5.23 -2.68 -9.54
N GLU A 69 4.25 -3.41 -10.06
CA GLU A 69 4.44 -4.46 -11.04
C GLU A 69 3.82 -4.03 -12.36
N VAL A 70 4.64 -3.87 -13.38
CA VAL A 70 4.15 -3.66 -14.74
C VAL A 70 3.90 -5.03 -15.36
N GLN A 71 2.67 -5.28 -15.78
CA GLN A 71 2.25 -6.55 -16.36
C GLN A 71 1.81 -6.34 -17.81
N CYS A 72 2.17 -7.30 -18.66
CA CYS A 72 1.67 -7.39 -20.02
C CYS A 72 0.60 -8.45 -20.08
N LYS A 73 -0.56 -8.10 -20.63
CA LYS A 73 -1.56 -9.08 -21.01
C LYS A 73 -1.24 -9.56 -22.42
N ARG A 74 -0.56 -10.70 -22.52
CA ARG A 74 -0.52 -11.43 -23.80
C ARG A 74 -1.77 -12.29 -23.94
N PHE A 75 -2.30 -12.43 -25.15
CA PHE A 75 -3.52 -13.18 -25.53
C PHE A 75 -3.99 -14.34 -24.62
N LYS A 76 -3.09 -15.12 -23.99
CA LYS A 76 -3.42 -16.19 -23.03
C LYS A 76 -2.59 -16.22 -21.74
N SER A 77 -1.71 -15.25 -21.51
CA SER A 77 -0.79 -15.26 -20.36
C SER A 77 -0.50 -13.86 -19.87
N VAL A 78 -0.66 -13.65 -18.56
CA VAL A 78 -0.18 -12.44 -17.88
C VAL A 78 1.28 -12.67 -17.50
N ARG A 79 2.18 -11.80 -17.97
CA ARG A 79 3.60 -11.86 -17.60
C ARG A 79 4.02 -10.55 -16.92
N PRO A 80 4.62 -10.59 -15.72
CA PRO A 80 5.26 -9.41 -15.15
C PRO A 80 6.47 -9.05 -16.00
N ILE A 81 6.45 -7.83 -16.52
CA ILE A 81 7.50 -7.26 -17.37
C ILE A 81 8.60 -6.74 -16.46
N GLY A 82 8.22 -5.99 -15.44
CA GLY A 82 9.15 -5.38 -14.51
C GLY A 82 8.49 -5.09 -13.18
N VAL A 83 9.30 -5.16 -12.13
CA VAL A 83 8.90 -4.91 -10.75
C VAL A 83 9.82 -3.85 -10.17
N ALA A 84 9.23 -2.86 -9.50
CA ALA A 84 9.94 -1.89 -8.67
C ALA A 84 9.40 -2.01 -7.24
N ARG A 85 10.31 -2.21 -6.27
CA ARG A 85 9.98 -2.17 -4.85
C ARG A 85 10.57 -0.90 -4.28
N ILE A 86 9.72 -0.04 -3.75
CA ILE A 86 10.10 1.27 -3.22
C ILE A 86 9.98 1.21 -1.71
N ALA A 87 11.02 1.67 -1.01
CA ALA A 87 10.97 1.75 0.44
C ALA A 87 10.07 2.92 0.84
N VAL A 88 9.21 2.69 1.83
CA VAL A 88 8.32 3.71 2.38
C VAL A 88 9.11 4.92 2.91
N ALA A 89 10.32 4.70 3.39
CA ALA A 89 11.24 5.75 3.82
C ALA A 89 11.60 6.73 2.69
N ASP A 90 11.66 6.29 1.43
CA ASP A 90 12.11 7.11 0.30
C ASP A 90 11.17 8.29 0.04
N PHE A 91 9.86 8.08 0.25
CA PHE A 91 8.88 9.14 0.09
C PHE A 91 8.43 9.75 1.41
N LEU A 92 8.41 9.01 2.53
CA LEU A 92 8.05 9.61 3.81
C LEU A 92 9.09 10.58 4.36
N SER A 93 10.38 10.35 4.10
CA SER A 93 11.42 11.25 4.60
C SER A 93 11.48 12.57 3.84
N GLY A 94 10.90 12.63 2.64
CA GLY A 94 10.88 13.84 1.79
C GLY A 94 9.57 14.62 1.82
N ILE A 95 8.52 14.09 2.45
CA ILE A 95 7.25 14.78 2.63
C ILE A 95 7.36 15.60 3.94
N GLU A 96 8.09 16.71 3.87
CA GLU A 96 8.26 17.65 4.99
C GLU A 96 6.99 18.46 5.31
N SER A 97 6.01 18.43 4.40
CA SER A 97 4.73 19.13 4.54
C SER A 97 3.56 18.23 4.16
N GLU A 98 2.59 18.17 5.07
CA GLU A 98 1.29 17.54 4.88
C GLU A 98 0.63 18.15 3.62
N ASN A 99 0.52 17.35 2.54
CA ASN A 99 -0.07 17.67 1.21
C ASN A 99 0.86 17.98 0.01
N CYS A 100 2.19 17.95 0.13
CA CYS A 100 3.03 18.09 -1.08
C CYS A 100 3.12 16.75 -1.84
N MET A 101 2.77 16.74 -3.13
CA MET A 101 2.93 15.58 -4.01
C MET A 101 4.39 15.46 -4.45
N GLN A 102 5.03 14.34 -4.12
CA GLN A 102 6.37 14.03 -4.55
C GLN A 102 6.33 13.14 -5.79
N VAL A 103 6.96 13.57 -6.89
CA VAL A 103 7.12 12.76 -8.10
C VAL A 103 8.44 12.02 -8.07
N LEU A 104 8.37 10.70 -8.20
CA LEU A 104 9.49 9.77 -8.15
C LEU A 104 9.63 8.99 -9.45
N SER A 105 10.87 8.61 -9.76
CA SER A 105 11.21 7.80 -10.93
C SER A 105 12.02 6.59 -10.48
N TYR A 106 11.49 5.39 -10.69
CA TYR A 106 12.08 4.14 -10.19
C TYR A 106 12.37 3.17 -11.30
N ARG A 107 13.53 2.50 -11.24
CA ARG A 107 13.92 1.50 -12.24
C ARG A 107 13.14 0.21 -12.01
N LEU A 108 12.52 -0.29 -13.08
CA LEU A 108 11.87 -1.58 -13.10
C LEU A 108 12.91 -2.68 -13.35
N ARG A 109 12.76 -3.80 -12.67
CA ARG A 109 13.58 -5.00 -12.87
C ARG A 109 12.74 -6.18 -13.30
N ASP A 110 13.21 -6.93 -14.28
CA ASP A 110 12.57 -8.18 -14.65
C ASP A 110 12.81 -9.27 -13.59
N TRP A 111 12.24 -10.46 -13.83
CA TRP A 111 12.41 -11.63 -12.97
C TRP A 111 13.85 -12.17 -12.92
N GLU A 112 14.71 -11.80 -13.87
CA GLU A 112 16.15 -12.09 -13.88
C GLU A 112 16.97 -10.98 -13.20
N GLY A 113 16.32 -9.92 -12.71
CA GLY A 113 16.94 -8.76 -12.09
C GLY A 113 17.55 -7.75 -13.07
N LYS A 114 17.37 -7.95 -14.39
CA LYS A 114 17.83 -7.02 -15.44
C LYS A 114 16.94 -5.79 -15.46
N LYS A 115 17.52 -4.65 -15.86
CA LYS A 115 16.81 -3.39 -15.97
C LYS A 115 15.80 -3.47 -17.12
N ASN A 116 14.54 -3.18 -16.83
CA ASN A 116 13.46 -3.26 -17.81
C ASN A 116 12.54 -2.03 -17.73
N GLY A 117 13.13 -0.86 -17.99
CA GLY A 117 12.45 0.43 -17.99
C GLY A 117 12.46 1.18 -16.65
N VAL A 118 11.73 2.29 -16.62
CA VAL A 118 11.56 3.19 -15.49
C VAL A 118 10.08 3.51 -15.35
N ILE A 119 9.57 3.54 -14.12
CA ILE A 119 8.22 3.97 -13.80
C ILE A 119 8.27 5.34 -13.12
N HIS A 120 7.41 6.24 -13.56
CA HIS A 120 7.19 7.56 -12.99
C HIS A 120 5.86 7.57 -12.25
N PHE A 121 5.91 7.92 -10.97
CA PHE A 121 4.72 8.00 -10.15
C PHE A 121 4.82 9.16 -9.17
N GLY A 122 3.67 9.71 -8.79
CA GLY A 122 3.57 10.66 -7.70
C GLY A 122 3.00 10.00 -6.46
N VAL A 123 3.41 10.49 -5.29
CA VAL A 123 2.90 10.04 -4.00
C VAL A 123 2.66 11.24 -3.09
N ARG A 124 1.53 11.22 -2.38
CA ARG A 124 1.23 12.15 -1.28
C ARG A 124 0.59 11.42 -0.11
N VAL A 125 0.89 11.84 1.10
CA VAL A 125 0.23 11.32 2.31
C VAL A 125 -1.07 12.09 2.53
N VAL A 126 -2.18 11.38 2.64
CA VAL A 126 -3.48 11.96 3.00
C VAL A 126 -3.65 11.82 4.51
N VAL A 127 -3.62 12.95 5.21
CA VAL A 127 -3.95 12.97 6.65
C VAL A 127 -5.46 13.07 6.75
N PRO A 128 -6.14 12.11 7.41
CA PRO A 128 -7.56 12.30 7.71
C PRO A 128 -7.67 13.51 8.62
N GLU A 129 -8.37 14.56 8.16
CA GLU A 129 -8.67 15.73 8.98
C GLU A 129 -9.28 15.23 10.29
N LYS A 130 -8.54 15.38 11.39
CA LYS A 130 -9.14 15.29 12.70
C LYS A 130 -10.08 16.48 12.76
N ILE A 131 -11.37 16.23 12.59
CA ILE A 131 -12.40 17.17 13.05
C ILE A 131 -12.13 17.32 14.55
N SER A 132 -11.42 18.37 14.92
CA SER A 132 -11.29 18.79 16.30
C SER A 132 -12.66 19.31 16.69
N VAL A 133 -13.54 18.41 17.11
CA VAL A 133 -14.70 18.81 17.90
C VAL A 133 -14.11 19.31 19.21
N THR A 134 -13.97 20.63 19.31
CA THR A 134 -13.82 21.34 20.57
C THR A 134 -15.08 21.05 21.37
N VAL A 135 -15.09 19.95 22.11
CA VAL A 135 -16.08 19.76 23.17
C VAL A 135 -15.62 20.67 24.29
N ALA A 136 -16.28 21.83 24.35
CA ALA A 136 -16.16 22.76 25.45
C ALA A 136 -16.34 22.00 26.78
N GLU A 137 -15.41 22.23 27.70
CA GLU A 137 -15.49 21.80 29.08
C GLU A 137 -16.86 22.15 29.65
N LYS A 138 -17.53 21.15 30.22
CA LYS A 138 -18.46 21.41 31.31
C LYS A 138 -18.06 20.52 32.47
N GLU A 139 -17.39 21.15 33.43
CA GLU A 139 -17.20 20.64 34.77
C GLU A 139 -18.56 20.21 35.35
N THR A 140 -18.67 18.95 35.76
CA THR A 140 -19.61 18.56 36.82
C THR A 140 -18.90 17.64 37.80
N VAL A 141 -18.45 18.26 38.88
CA VAL A 141 -18.09 17.64 40.14
C VAL A 141 -19.28 16.83 40.66
N VAL A 142 -19.14 15.51 40.83
CA VAL A 142 -19.81 14.76 41.91
C VAL A 142 -18.89 13.64 42.44
N ASN A 143 -18.57 13.80 43.71
CA ASN A 143 -17.87 12.91 44.65
C ASN A 143 -18.73 11.67 44.99
N GLY A 144 -18.13 10.48 45.17
CA GLY A 144 -18.86 9.34 45.74
C GLY A 144 -18.21 7.94 45.71
N LYS A 145 -17.26 7.70 46.62
CA LYS A 145 -16.98 6.47 47.42
C LYS A 145 -16.85 5.07 46.77
N ASN A 146 -15.70 4.46 47.11
CA ASN A 146 -15.28 3.06 46.99
C ASN A 146 -16.31 2.00 47.44
N TYR A 147 -16.33 0.84 46.76
CA TYR A 147 -16.45 -0.48 47.38
C TYR A 147 -15.70 -1.52 46.53
N SER A 148 -14.81 -2.27 47.17
CA SER A 148 -14.20 -3.48 46.63
C SER A 148 -15.25 -4.58 46.53
N ASP A 149 -15.20 -5.41 45.48
CA ASP A 149 -15.45 -6.83 45.71
C ASP A 149 -14.68 -7.73 44.74
N ARG A 150 -14.26 -8.86 45.29
CA ARG A 150 -13.44 -9.90 44.70
C ARG A 150 -14.32 -10.93 43.97
N LEU A 151 -13.78 -11.38 42.83
CA LEU A 151 -13.77 -12.75 42.32
C LEU A 151 -15.08 -13.46 41.92
N THR A 152 -14.89 -14.23 40.86
CA THR A 152 -15.55 -15.49 40.46
C THR A 152 -16.84 -15.43 39.65
N GLY A 153 -16.73 -15.88 38.40
CA GLY A 153 -17.83 -16.15 37.50
C GLY A 153 -17.30 -16.57 36.13
N MET A 154 -16.70 -17.75 36.07
CA MET A 154 -16.34 -18.41 34.82
C MET A 154 -17.63 -18.98 34.23
N ASP A 155 -18.02 -18.55 33.03
CA ASP A 155 -19.07 -19.23 32.26
C ASP A 155 -18.52 -19.70 30.91
N PHE A 156 -18.59 -21.00 30.73
CA PHE A 156 -18.21 -21.76 29.55
C PHE A 156 -19.50 -22.18 28.86
N GLY A 157 -19.75 -21.70 27.64
CA GLY A 157 -20.85 -22.27 26.86
C GLY A 157 -21.08 -21.59 25.52
N GLY A 158 -20.65 -22.25 24.44
CA GLY A 158 -21.12 -21.89 23.09
C GLY A 158 -20.13 -22.19 21.98
N LYS A 159 -19.89 -23.47 21.71
CA LYS A 159 -19.19 -23.96 20.52
C LYS A 159 -19.83 -23.36 19.26
N ASN A 160 -19.00 -22.84 18.34
CA ASN A 160 -19.23 -22.78 16.89
C ASN A 160 -17.87 -22.58 16.21
N SER A 161 -17.17 -23.69 15.95
CA SER A 161 -15.92 -23.72 15.21
C SER A 161 -16.20 -23.58 13.71
N ASN A 162 -15.90 -22.41 13.14
CA ASN A 162 -15.63 -22.31 11.70
C ASN A 162 -14.12 -22.06 11.53
N GLY A 163 -13.37 -23.16 11.54
CA GLY A 163 -11.94 -23.14 11.28
C GLY A 163 -11.67 -22.73 9.84
N VAL A 164 -11.30 -21.47 9.63
CA VAL A 164 -10.70 -21.03 8.37
C VAL A 164 -9.21 -21.35 8.47
N VAL A 165 -8.78 -22.37 7.74
CA VAL A 165 -7.37 -22.62 7.48
C VAL A 165 -6.88 -21.52 6.56
N VAL A 166 -6.21 -20.52 7.13
CA VAL A 166 -5.40 -19.58 6.35
C VAL A 166 -4.07 -20.27 6.10
N GLY A 167 -3.93 -20.87 4.92
CA GLY A 167 -2.64 -21.34 4.44
C GLY A 167 -1.67 -20.16 4.38
N ILE A 168 -0.54 -20.28 5.05
CA ILE A 168 0.55 -19.31 4.97
C ILE A 168 1.20 -19.50 3.59
N PRO A 169 1.16 -18.51 2.66
CA PRO A 169 1.99 -18.59 1.47
C PRO A 169 3.44 -18.42 1.93
N PHE A 170 4.18 -19.53 1.90
CA PHE A 170 5.61 -19.53 2.07
C PHE A 170 6.24 -18.92 0.80
N TRP A 171 6.94 -17.79 0.94
CA TRP A 171 8.22 -17.48 0.28
C TRP A 171 8.58 -15.99 0.43
N TRP A 172 9.66 -15.71 1.15
CA TRP A 172 10.87 -15.19 0.52
C TRP A 172 12.06 -15.32 1.47
N ASN A 173 13.11 -15.98 0.97
CA ASN A 173 14.44 -15.95 1.57
C ASN A 173 14.97 -14.52 1.56
N TYR A 174 15.40 -14.01 2.70
CA TYR A 174 16.28 -12.86 2.80
C TYR A 174 17.71 -13.32 2.50
N PRO A 175 18.39 -12.81 1.47
CA PRO A 175 19.83 -12.63 1.59
C PRO A 175 20.05 -11.36 2.45
N ASN A 176 20.48 -11.57 3.69
CA ASN A 176 21.22 -10.55 4.42
C ASN A 176 22.44 -10.18 3.58
N ILE A 177 22.61 -8.90 3.27
CA ILE A 177 23.89 -8.37 2.84
C ILE A 177 24.35 -7.41 3.93
N ILE A 178 25.57 -7.70 4.38
CA ILE A 178 26.39 -7.15 5.46
C ILE A 178 26.63 -5.66 5.28
#